data_AF-A0A6P2YTV8-F1
#
_entry.id   AF-A0A6P2YTV8-F1
#
_cell.length_a   1.000
_cell.length_b   1.000
_cell.length_c   1.000
_cell.angle_alpha   90.00
_cell.angle_beta   90.00
_cell.angle_gamma   90.00
#
_symmetry.space_group_name_H-M   'P 1'
#
loop_
_entity.id
_entity.type
_entity.pdbx_description
1 polymer ?
#
loop_
_entity_poly.entity_id
_entity_poly.type
_entity_poly.pdbx_seq_one_letter_code
_entity_poly.pdbx_strand_id
1 'polypeptide(L)'
;MQFPTGSVVALSSAAATMFSMGMLFLGYWGWHEPLPWRFGDYVVILPALGGFACLVSVPFLATSPMKAPDDEARMLAARRVFLCGAIALWCSIVASLVV
;
A
#
# COMPACT_ATOMS: atom_id res chain seq x y z
N MET A 1 -16.43 17.05 -9.60
CA MET A 1 -16.23 16.25 -10.83
C MET A 1 -16.61 14.80 -10.56
N GLN A 2 -17.80 14.37 -10.99
CA GLN A 2 -18.28 12.99 -10.80
C GLN A 2 -17.24 11.96 -11.28
N PHE A 3 -16.76 11.09 -10.38
CA PHE A 3 -15.78 10.07 -10.74
C PHE A 3 -16.38 9.07 -11.73
N PRO A 4 -15.61 8.63 -12.75
CA PRO A 4 -16.10 7.67 -13.72
C PRO A 4 -16.49 6.35 -13.02
N THR A 5 -17.65 5.83 -13.41
CA THR A 5 -18.20 4.55 -12.92
C THR A 5 -17.14 3.46 -13.01
N GLY A 6 -16.89 2.77 -11.88
CA GLY A 6 -15.85 1.73 -11.78
C GLY A 6 -14.52 2.17 -11.13
N SER A 7 -14.35 3.44 -10.79
CA SER A 7 -13.12 3.93 -10.12
C SER A 7 -12.82 3.22 -8.79
N VAL A 8 -13.85 2.82 -8.02
CA VAL A 8 -13.70 2.08 -6.75
C VAL A 8 -13.08 0.69 -6.99
N VAL A 9 -13.59 -0.01 -8.01
CA VAL A 9 -13.12 -1.36 -8.38
C VAL A 9 -11.70 -1.29 -8.89
N ALA A 10 -11.39 -0.32 -9.77
CA ALA A 10 -10.06 -0.14 -10.32
C ALA A 10 -9.01 0.21 -9.25
N LEU A 11 -9.34 1.08 -8.29
CA LEU A 11 -8.42 1.43 -7.21
C LEU A 11 -8.21 0.28 -6.23
N SER A 12 -9.26 -0.46 -5.91
CA SER A 12 -9.20 -1.61 -5.00
C SER A 12 -8.42 -2.78 -5.60
N SER A 13 -8.61 -3.07 -6.89
CA SER A 13 -7.85 -4.12 -7.58
C SER A 13 -6.37 -3.75 -7.67
N ALA A 14 -6.04 -2.51 -8.01
CA ALA A 14 -4.67 -2.02 -8.02
C ALA A 14 -4.00 -2.12 -6.64
N ALA A 15 -4.71 -1.76 -5.58
CA ALA A 15 -4.22 -1.88 -4.20
C ALA A 15 -3.94 -3.36 -3.83
N ALA A 16 -4.85 -4.27 -4.18
CA ALA A 16 -4.68 -5.70 -3.96
C ALA A 16 -3.47 -6.28 -4.72
N THR A 17 -3.27 -5.87 -5.99
CA THR A 17 -2.11 -6.28 -6.79
C THR A 17 -0.80 -5.81 -6.15
N MET A 18 -0.71 -4.54 -5.75
CA MET A 18 0.50 -4.04 -5.09
C MET A 18 0.76 -4.72 -3.74
N PHE A 19 -0.30 -4.97 -2.96
CA PHE A 19 -0.20 -5.69 -1.71
C PHE A 19 0.34 -7.11 -1.93
N SER A 20 -0.19 -7.83 -2.92
CA SER A 20 0.29 -9.15 -3.31
C SER A 20 1.76 -9.12 -3.76
N MET A 21 2.14 -8.15 -4.59
CA MET A 21 3.53 -8.00 -5.05
C MET A 21 4.47 -7.71 -3.89
N GLY A 22 4.07 -6.87 -2.94
CA GLY A 22 4.86 -6.60 -1.74
C GLY A 22 5.05 -7.85 -0.88
N MET A 23 4.00 -8.67 -0.70
CA MET A 23 4.12 -9.92 0.07
C MET A 23 5.12 -10.87 -0.58
N LEU A 24 5.09 -11.00 -1.92
CA LEU A 24 6.07 -11.80 -2.66
C LEU A 24 7.48 -11.25 -2.48
N PHE A 25 7.65 -9.94 -2.53
CA PHE A 25 8.94 -9.28 -2.31
C PHE A 25 9.50 -9.58 -0.91
N LEU A 26 8.70 -9.46 0.16
CA LEU A 26 9.17 -9.77 1.53
C LEU A 26 9.49 -11.25 1.71
N GLY A 27 8.68 -12.13 1.11
CA GLY A 27 8.92 -13.56 1.12
C GLY A 27 10.23 -13.93 0.42
N TYR A 28 10.53 -13.28 -0.70
CA TYR A 28 11.79 -13.48 -1.44
C TYR A 28 13.00 -12.88 -0.73
N TRP A 29 12.87 -11.68 -0.16
CA TRP A 29 13.98 -10.94 0.43
C TRP A 29 14.57 -11.61 1.69
N GLY A 30 13.84 -12.54 2.31
CA GLY A 30 14.38 -13.33 3.43
C GLY A 30 13.87 -12.88 4.80
N TRP A 31 12.67 -12.28 4.89
CA TRP A 31 12.00 -12.00 6.17
C TRP A 31 11.99 -13.20 7.14
N HIS A 32 12.03 -14.43 6.61
CA HIS A 32 11.96 -15.66 7.38
C HIS A 32 13.32 -16.18 7.88
N GLU A 33 14.43 -15.50 7.59
CA GLU A 33 15.74 -15.96 8.05
C GLU A 33 15.86 -15.83 9.58
N PRO A 34 16.33 -16.88 10.29
CA PRO A 34 16.43 -16.89 11.75
C PRO A 34 17.62 -16.07 12.29
N LEU A 35 18.25 -15.23 11.45
CA LEU A 35 19.37 -14.38 11.87
C LEU A 35 18.86 -13.17 12.67
N PRO A 36 19.64 -12.66 13.65
CA PRO A 36 19.29 -11.44 14.36
C PRO A 36 19.23 -10.26 13.39
N TRP A 37 18.10 -9.53 13.42
CA TRP A 37 17.86 -8.43 12.50
C TRP A 37 18.92 -7.33 12.65
N ARG A 38 19.54 -6.98 11.53
CA ARG A 38 20.48 -5.87 11.40
C ARG A 38 19.69 -4.58 11.17
N PHE A 39 20.35 -3.45 11.39
CA PHE A 39 19.72 -2.13 11.21
C PHE A 39 19.12 -1.97 9.80
N GLY A 40 19.78 -2.52 8.79
CA GLY A 40 19.29 -2.49 7.41
C GLY A 40 17.96 -3.23 7.22
N ASP A 41 17.72 -4.30 7.98
CA ASP A 41 16.47 -5.07 7.87
C ASP A 41 15.28 -4.21 8.30
N TYR A 42 15.43 -3.42 9.38
CA TYR A 42 14.41 -2.47 9.80
C TYR A 42 14.10 -1.41 8.73
N VAL A 43 15.11 -0.99 7.95
CA VAL A 43 14.95 0.01 6.88
C VAL A 43 14.14 -0.54 5.71
N VAL A 44 14.17 -1.85 5.44
CA VAL A 44 13.34 -2.49 4.41
C VAL A 44 11.94 -2.80 4.97
N ILE A 45 11.90 -3.33 6.19
CA ILE A 45 10.71 -3.90 6.83
C ILE A 45 9.68 -2.85 7.23
N LEU A 46 10.11 -1.79 7.91
CA LEU A 46 9.21 -0.74 8.38
C LEU A 46 8.43 -0.06 7.24
N PRO A 47 9.06 0.38 6.14
CA PRO A 47 8.32 0.97 5.03
C PRO A 47 7.44 -0.04 4.29
N ALA A 48 7.84 -1.32 4.19
CA ALA A 48 6.99 -2.35 3.61
C ALA A 48 5.70 -2.56 4.43
N LEU A 49 5.83 -2.71 5.75
CA LEU A 49 4.69 -2.85 6.65
C LEU A 49 3.80 -1.60 6.65
N GLY A 50 4.40 -0.41 6.64
CA GLY A 50 3.66 0.85 6.49
C GLY A 50 2.91 0.92 5.16
N GLY A 51 3.55 0.46 4.07
CA GLY A 51 2.96 0.36 2.74
C GLY A 51 1.76 -0.59 2.72
N PHE A 52 1.89 -1.77 3.34
CA PHE A 52 0.80 -2.73 3.48
C PHE A 52 -0.38 -2.19 4.26
N ALA A 53 -0.14 -1.54 5.40
CA ALA A 53 -1.21 -0.94 6.20
C ALA A 53 -1.99 0.11 5.37
N CYS A 54 -1.27 0.94 4.59
CA CYS A 54 -1.89 1.89 3.68
C CYS A 54 -2.71 1.18 2.60
N LEU A 55 -2.15 0.18 1.91
CA LEU A 55 -2.81 -0.53 0.81
C LEU A 55 -4.07 -1.29 1.27
N VAL A 56 -4.04 -1.95 2.44
CA VAL A 56 -5.20 -2.65 3.00
C VAL A 56 -6.32 -1.68 3.39
N SER A 57 -5.98 -0.45 3.78
CA SER A 57 -6.99 0.56 4.12
C SER A 57 -7.71 1.15 2.88
N VAL A 58 -7.14 1.06 1.67
CA VAL A 58 -7.71 1.65 0.44
C VAL A 58 -9.11 1.14 0.13
N PRO A 59 -9.41 -0.17 0.12
CA PRO A 59 -10.77 -0.67 -0.11
C PRO A 59 -11.77 -0.18 0.95
N PHE A 60 -11.36 -0.07 2.22
CA PHE A 60 -12.23 0.45 3.28
C PHE A 60 -12.56 1.93 3.06
N LEU A 61 -11.59 2.76 2.67
CA LEU A 61 -11.84 4.15 2.30
C LEU A 61 -12.72 4.26 1.05
N ALA A 62 -12.57 3.35 0.09
CA ALA A 62 -13.30 3.38 -1.17
C ALA A 62 -14.75 2.85 -1.06
N THR A 63 -15.04 1.99 -0.07
CA THR A 63 -16.36 1.35 0.13
C THR A 63 -17.17 1.93 1.30
N SER A 64 -16.57 2.77 2.15
CA SER A 64 -17.28 3.36 3.30
C SER A 64 -18.49 4.21 2.86
N PRO A 65 -19.67 4.04 3.50
CA PRO A 65 -20.89 4.73 3.09
C PRO A 65 -20.70 6.26 3.14
N MET A 66 -21.01 6.91 2.01
CA MET A 66 -20.94 8.36 1.85
C MET A 66 -22.00 9.02 2.73
N LYS A 67 -21.59 9.99 3.56
CA LYS A 67 -22.51 10.70 4.47
C LYS A 67 -23.10 11.96 3.82
N ALA A 68 -22.49 12.43 2.73
CA ALA A 68 -22.98 13.53 1.92
C ALA A 68 -22.81 13.21 0.42
N PRO A 69 -23.71 13.69 -0.46
CA PRO A 69 -23.66 13.43 -1.90
C PRO A 69 -22.48 14.09 -2.65
N ASP A 70 -21.67 14.92 -1.95
CA ASP A 70 -20.52 15.66 -2.49
C ASP A 70 -19.16 15.12 -1.97
N ASP A 71 -19.13 13.87 -1.50
CA ASP A 71 -17.99 13.19 -0.86
C ASP A 71 -16.85 12.82 -1.86
N GLU A 72 -16.55 13.68 -2.83
CA GLU A 72 -15.41 13.49 -3.74
C GLU A 72 -14.07 13.47 -3.00
N ALA A 73 -14.02 14.12 -1.83
CA ALA A 73 -12.87 14.16 -0.94
C ALA A 73 -12.41 12.76 -0.48
N ARG A 74 -13.32 11.79 -0.32
CA ARG A 74 -12.97 10.44 0.12
C ARG A 74 -12.28 9.63 -0.96
N MET A 75 -12.72 9.74 -2.21
CA MET A 75 -12.04 9.09 -3.34
C MET A 75 -10.64 9.69 -3.56
N LEU A 76 -10.48 11.00 -3.38
CA LEU A 76 -9.17 11.65 -3.38
C LEU A 76 -8.30 11.16 -2.23
N ALA A 77 -8.86 11.00 -1.02
CA ALA A 77 -8.15 10.44 0.12
C ALA A 77 -7.70 8.99 -0.16
N ALA A 78 -8.58 8.14 -0.69
CA ALA A 78 -8.25 6.77 -1.07
C ALA A 78 -7.10 6.71 -2.09
N ARG A 79 -7.08 7.61 -3.09
CA ARG A 79 -5.97 7.72 -4.04
C ARG A 79 -4.66 8.17 -3.39
N ARG A 80 -4.71 9.11 -2.45
CA ARG A 80 -3.52 9.56 -1.71
C ARG A 80 -2.96 8.46 -0.81
N VAL A 81 -3.83 7.70 -0.15
CA VAL A 81 -3.44 6.55 0.67
C VAL A 81 -2.83 5.45 -0.20
N PHE A 82 -3.42 5.18 -1.37
CA PHE A 82 -2.82 4.27 -2.35
C PHE A 82 -1.44 4.73 -2.80
N LEU A 83 -1.29 6.01 -3.17
CA LEU A 83 0.01 6.58 -3.55
C LEU A 83 1.04 6.49 -2.42
N CYS A 84 0.65 6.79 -1.19
CA CYS A 84 1.51 6.65 -0.02
C CYS A 84 1.97 5.20 0.16
N GLY A 85 1.04 4.25 0.06
CA GLY A 85 1.34 2.82 0.16
C GLY A 85 2.26 2.33 -0.95
N ALA A 86 2.01 2.76 -2.18
CA ALA A 86 2.84 2.45 -3.34
C ALA A 86 4.26 2.99 -3.19
N ILE A 87 4.41 4.26 -2.80
CA ILE A 87 5.72 4.91 -2.60
C ILE A 87 6.47 4.21 -1.47
N ALA A 88 5.81 3.92 -0.35
CA ALA A 88 6.43 3.22 0.78
C ALA A 88 6.96 1.85 0.37
N LEU A 89 6.18 1.09 -0.42
CA LEU A 89 6.61 -0.21 -0.94
C LEU A 89 7.80 -0.08 -1.90
N TRP A 90 7.76 0.89 -2.81
CA TRP A 90 8.88 1.17 -3.73
C TRP A 90 10.14 1.61 -2.99
N CYS A 91 10.03 2.48 -1.98
CA CYS A 91 11.15 2.87 -1.13
C CYS A 91 11.75 1.67 -0.40
N SER A 92 10.92 0.74 0.08
CA SER A 92 11.38 -0.51 0.68
C SER A 92 12.18 -1.38 -0.31
N ILE A 93 11.69 -1.53 -1.54
CA ILE A 93 12.41 -2.27 -2.61
C ILE A 93 13.73 -1.58 -2.95
N VAL A 94 13.78 -0.26 -3.05
CA VAL A 94 15.03 0.46 -3.32
C VAL A 94 16.01 0.32 -2.15
N ALA A 95 15.52 0.42 -0.90
CA ALA A 95 16.34 0.24 0.28
C ALA A 95 16.95 -1.18 0.32
N SER A 96 16.22 -2.19 -0.13
CA SER A 96 16.69 -3.58 -0.17
C SER A 96 17.81 -3.83 -1.18
N LEU A 97 18.09 -2.90 -2.09
CA LEU A 97 19.22 -2.99 -3.02
C LEU A 97 20.52 -2.42 -2.43
N VAL A 98 20.40 -1.62 -1.37
CA VAL A 98 21.52 -0.89 -0.75
C VAL A 98 21.96 -1.56 0.56
N VAL A 99 21.03 -2.23 1.23
CA VAL A 99 21.24 -3.03 2.44
C VAL A 99 21.66 -4.45 2.07
#